data_AF-A0A3L7ZZV0-F1
#
_entry.id   AF-A0A3L7ZZV0-F1
#
_cell.length_a   1.000
_cell.length_b   1.000
_cell.length_c   1.000
_cell.angle_alpha   90.00
_cell.angle_beta   90.00
_cell.angle_gamma   90.00
#
_symmetry.space_group_name_H-M   'P 1'
#
loop_
_entity.id
_entity.type
_entity.pdbx_description
1 polymer ?
#
loop_
_entity_poly.entity_id
_entity_poly.type
_entity_poly.pdbx_seq_one_letter_code
_entity_poly.pdbx_strand_id
1 'polypeptide(L)'
;MKTILFKTYKLAKSYIDENYPGHNTEFAEVDFWNVDECIDMPNFSATDEVEGYNILDNDFNTVECVCWLEDGDETYVVKRGDVAETFNNLYDAQARYEEIVDTGLKYGEKPLWVTASWDDDKKELLDMCHESASNHFRKAVGEQLRAARQAKGLTLRDLADKCGLAFNHIGRIERGRYNLTVDTLAKICEALDLDIKLA
;
A
#
# COMPACT_ATOMS: atom_id res chain seq x y z
N MET A 1 -9.67 7.93 22.89
CA MET A 1 -9.59 7.09 21.69
C MET A 1 -8.20 6.48 21.69
N LYS A 2 -8.13 5.16 21.62
CA LYS A 2 -6.85 4.46 21.51
C LYS A 2 -6.51 4.29 20.03
N THR A 3 -5.23 4.33 19.66
CA THR A 3 -4.75 4.06 18.30
C THR A 3 -3.84 2.83 18.31
N ILE A 4 -4.20 1.81 17.54
CA ILE A 4 -3.43 0.57 17.41
C ILE A 4 -2.89 0.46 15.98
N LEU A 5 -1.62 0.13 15.84
CA LEU A 5 -0.95 -0.05 14.55
C LEU A 5 -0.55 -1.51 14.32
N PHE A 6 -0.92 -2.04 13.16
CA PHE A 6 -0.55 -3.37 12.68
C PHE A 6 0.47 -3.29 11.55
N LYS A 7 1.30 -4.33 11.39
CA LYS A 7 2.21 -4.41 10.23
C LYS A 7 1.48 -4.51 8.88
N THR A 8 0.28 -5.11 8.85
CA THR A 8 -0.51 -5.25 7.60
C THR A 8 -2.00 -4.97 7.77
N TYR A 9 -2.65 -4.50 6.70
CA TYR A 9 -4.10 -4.33 6.61
C TYR A 9 -4.84 -5.64 6.89
N LYS A 10 -4.32 -6.79 6.43
CA LYS A 10 -4.94 -8.10 6.71
C LYS A 10 -5.06 -8.38 8.21
N LEU A 11 -4.01 -8.09 8.97
CA LEU A 11 -4.02 -8.27 10.43
C LEU A 11 -4.94 -7.25 11.11
N ALA A 12 -4.85 -5.98 10.71
CA ALA A 12 -5.75 -4.93 11.17
C ALA A 12 -7.21 -5.32 10.93
N LYS A 13 -7.53 -5.82 9.73
CA LYS A 13 -8.88 -6.24 9.36
C LYS A 13 -9.36 -7.42 10.19
N SER A 14 -8.53 -8.45 10.38
CA SER A 14 -8.88 -9.57 11.25
C SER A 14 -9.17 -9.12 12.68
N TYR A 15 -8.33 -8.24 13.23
CA TYR A 15 -8.55 -7.65 14.55
C TYR A 15 -9.89 -6.91 14.64
N ILE A 16 -10.18 -6.08 13.64
CA ILE A 16 -11.44 -5.34 13.54
C ILE A 16 -12.63 -6.30 13.50
N ASP A 17 -12.62 -7.27 12.60
CA ASP A 17 -13.74 -8.22 12.40
C ASP A 17 -13.99 -9.08 13.66
N GLU A 18 -12.94 -9.39 14.44
CA GLU A 18 -13.03 -10.18 15.68
C GLU A 18 -13.52 -9.37 16.89
N ASN A 19 -12.97 -8.17 17.10
CA ASN A 19 -13.22 -7.38 18.31
C ASN A 19 -14.43 -6.47 18.17
N TYR A 20 -14.74 -6.09 16.94
CA TYR A 20 -15.85 -5.24 16.59
C TYR A 20 -16.65 -5.97 15.50
N PRO A 21 -17.64 -6.80 15.79
CA PRO A 21 -18.49 -7.34 14.74
C PRO A 21 -19.60 -6.34 14.35
N GLY A 22 -19.70 -5.95 13.08
CA GLY A 22 -20.84 -5.19 12.54
C GLY A 22 -20.90 -3.69 12.89
N HIS A 23 -19.78 -3.11 13.29
CA HIS A 23 -19.59 -1.68 13.53
C HIS A 23 -19.38 -0.91 12.22
N ASN A 24 -19.53 0.41 12.28
CA ASN A 24 -19.19 1.30 11.18
C ASN A 24 -17.73 1.72 11.28
N THR A 25 -17.08 1.88 10.12
CA THR A 25 -15.72 2.40 10.03
C THR A 25 -15.66 3.64 9.16
N GLU A 26 -14.75 4.55 9.51
CA GLU A 26 -14.39 5.72 8.71
C GLU A 26 -12.89 5.71 8.47
N PHE A 27 -12.45 5.98 7.24
CA PHE A 27 -11.02 6.04 6.91
C PHE A 27 -10.33 7.17 7.68
N ALA A 28 -9.11 6.92 8.14
CA ALA A 28 -8.29 7.88 8.87
C ALA A 28 -6.84 7.85 8.38
N GLU A 29 -6.18 9.00 8.44
CA GLU A 29 -4.72 9.13 8.39
C GLU A 29 -4.28 9.60 9.77
N VAL A 30 -3.35 8.86 10.38
CA VAL A 30 -2.88 9.14 11.74
C VAL A 30 -1.39 9.43 11.68
N ASP A 31 -0.98 10.53 12.30
CA ASP A 31 0.43 10.80 12.54
C ASP A 31 1.00 9.64 13.38
N PHE A 32 2.05 9.00 12.89
CA PHE A 32 2.65 7.82 13.52
C PHE A 32 3.04 8.08 14.98
N TRP A 33 3.45 9.30 15.30
CA TRP A 33 3.83 9.68 16.66
C TRP A 33 2.66 9.73 17.64
N ASN A 34 1.42 9.63 17.15
CA ASN A 34 0.19 9.56 17.93
C ASN A 34 -0.38 8.12 18.03
N VAL A 35 0.38 7.10 17.62
CA VAL A 35 0.02 5.69 17.82
C VAL A 35 0.28 5.30 19.28
N ASP A 36 -0.74 4.73 19.95
CA ASP A 36 -0.63 4.31 21.35
C ASP A 36 0.00 2.92 21.51
N GLU A 37 -0.28 2.01 20.57
CA GLU A 37 0.19 0.61 20.63
C GLU A 37 0.56 0.08 19.24
N CYS A 38 1.68 -0.63 19.16
CA CYS A 38 2.15 -1.30 17.95
C CYS A 38 2.16 -2.81 18.17
N ILE A 39 1.49 -3.57 17.29
CA ILE A 39 1.37 -5.03 17.37
C ILE A 39 2.21 -5.69 16.27
N ASP A 40 3.00 -6.70 16.64
CA ASP A 40 3.88 -7.48 15.75
C ASP A 40 4.86 -6.64 14.91
N MET A 41 5.46 -5.60 15.51
CA MET A 41 6.39 -4.70 14.84
C MET A 41 7.87 -5.03 15.11
N PRO A 42 8.69 -5.37 14.09
CA PRO A 42 10.14 -5.40 14.20
C PRO A 42 10.74 -3.98 14.08
N ASN A 43 12.07 -3.87 14.19
CA ASN A 43 12.83 -2.62 14.13
C ASN A 43 12.43 -1.75 12.93
N PHE A 44 11.72 -0.67 13.22
CA PHE A 44 11.04 0.17 12.23
C PHE A 44 11.81 1.47 11.98
N SER A 45 11.78 1.96 10.73
CA SER A 45 12.08 3.35 10.40
C SER A 45 10.80 4.16 10.44
N ALA A 46 10.67 5.08 11.40
CA ALA A 46 9.51 5.95 11.59
C ALA A 46 8.99 6.52 10.25
N THR A 47 7.71 6.32 9.95
CA THR A 47 6.99 7.07 8.90
C THR A 47 6.28 8.25 9.56
N ASP A 48 5.97 9.31 8.80
CA ASP A 48 5.28 10.48 9.37
C ASP A 48 3.78 10.22 9.59
N GLU A 49 3.13 9.49 8.68
CA GLU A 49 1.69 9.19 8.73
C GLU A 49 1.43 7.71 8.39
N VAL A 50 0.36 7.15 8.94
CA VAL A 50 -0.12 5.79 8.70
C VAL A 50 -1.61 5.78 8.36
N GLU A 51 -2.01 4.85 7.47
CA GLU A 51 -3.42 4.66 7.09
C GLU A 51 -4.15 3.85 8.15
N GLY A 52 -5.43 4.13 8.37
CA GLY A 52 -6.23 3.46 9.37
C GLY A 52 -7.75 3.59 9.18
N TYR A 53 -8.48 2.96 10.11
CA TYR A 53 -9.91 3.10 10.26
C TYR A 53 -10.27 3.52 11.69
N ASN A 54 -11.03 4.60 11.78
CA ASN A 54 -11.79 4.94 12.98
C ASN A 54 -12.96 3.97 13.10
N ILE A 55 -13.00 3.24 14.20
CA ILE A 55 -14.11 2.39 14.63
C ILE A 55 -15.14 3.29 15.32
N LEU A 56 -16.38 3.26 14.85
CA LEU A 56 -17.44 4.14 15.33
C LEU A 56 -18.45 3.36 16.18
N ASP A 57 -18.91 3.98 17.27
CA ASP A 57 -20.09 3.52 18.00
C ASP A 57 -21.39 3.87 17.26
N ASN A 58 -22.54 3.50 17.85
CA ASN A 58 -23.86 3.77 17.27
C ASN A 58 -24.21 5.26 17.22
N ASP A 59 -23.52 6.08 18.01
CA ASP A 59 -23.68 7.53 18.05
C ASP A 59 -22.64 8.24 17.15
N PHE A 60 -21.91 7.47 16.33
CA PHE A 60 -20.84 7.93 15.43
C PHE A 60 -19.64 8.57 16.14
N ASN A 61 -19.42 8.25 17.41
CA ASN A 61 -18.18 8.64 18.09
C ASN A 61 -17.09 7.60 17.81
N THR A 62 -15.86 8.07 17.62
CA THR A 62 -14.72 7.19 17.46
C THR A 62 -14.36 6.52 18.78
N VAL A 63 -14.46 5.19 18.83
CA VAL A 63 -14.07 4.40 19.99
C VAL A 63 -12.58 4.04 19.94
N GLU A 64 -12.09 3.67 18.77
CA GLU A 64 -10.71 3.23 18.54
C GLU A 64 -10.29 3.55 17.10
N CYS A 65 -8.99 3.76 16.88
CA CYS A 65 -8.42 3.88 15.54
C CYS A 65 -7.49 2.69 15.28
N VAL A 66 -7.72 1.95 14.21
CA VAL A 66 -6.92 0.78 13.83
C VAL A 66 -6.18 1.06 12.54
N CYS A 67 -4.86 1.14 12.62
CA CYS A 67 -3.96 1.52 11.54
C CYS A 67 -3.14 0.35 11.01
N TRP A 68 -2.58 0.50 9.81
CA TRP A 68 -1.63 -0.45 9.22
C TRP A 68 -0.51 0.26 8.43
N LEU A 69 0.64 -0.42 8.28
CA LEU A 69 1.77 0.09 7.50
C LEU A 69 1.74 -0.37 6.03
N GLU A 70 1.41 -1.63 5.80
CA GLU A 70 1.34 -2.22 4.45
C GLU A 70 -0.01 -2.91 4.24
N ASP A 71 -0.38 -3.20 3.00
CA ASP A 71 -1.62 -3.94 2.74
C ASP A 71 -1.45 -5.44 3.09
N GLY A 72 -0.23 -5.97 2.97
CA GLY A 72 0.07 -7.38 3.18
C GLY A 72 -0.18 -8.23 1.94
N ASP A 73 -0.24 -7.59 0.78
CA ASP A 73 -0.36 -8.19 -0.55
C ASP A 73 0.97 -8.13 -1.32
N GLU A 74 1.93 -7.37 -0.80
CA GLU A 74 3.29 -7.30 -1.28
C GLU A 74 4.00 -8.65 -1.11
N THR A 75 4.99 -8.93 -1.95
CA THR A 75 5.80 -10.13 -1.86
C THR A 75 7.26 -9.74 -1.74
N TYR A 76 7.85 -10.05 -0.60
CA TYR A 76 9.26 -9.82 -0.29
C TYR A 76 10.01 -11.14 -0.29
N VAL A 77 11.22 -11.16 -0.80
CA VAL A 77 12.04 -12.38 -0.85
C VAL A 77 13.37 -12.14 -0.18
N VAL A 78 13.69 -12.98 0.81
CA VAL A 78 14.99 -13.02 1.48
C VAL A 78 15.75 -14.23 0.95
N LYS A 79 16.93 -14.00 0.39
CA LYS A 79 17.76 -15.08 -0.19
C LYS A 79 19.02 -15.31 0.62
N ARG A 80 19.36 -16.59 0.84
CA ARG A 80 20.60 -17.05 1.44
C ARG A 80 21.18 -18.18 0.60
N GLY A 81 22.19 -17.88 -0.22
CA GLY A 81 22.72 -18.84 -1.19
C GLY A 81 21.64 -19.26 -2.19
N ASP A 82 21.37 -20.56 -2.26
CA ASP A 82 20.33 -21.14 -3.14
C ASP A 82 18.93 -21.20 -2.49
N VAL A 83 18.82 -20.84 -1.20
CA VAL A 83 17.54 -20.83 -0.47
C VAL A 83 16.89 -19.46 -0.61
N ALA A 84 15.60 -19.44 -0.96
CA ALA A 84 14.76 -18.25 -1.01
C ALA A 84 13.54 -18.46 -0.12
N GLU A 85 13.28 -17.49 0.76
CA GLU A 85 12.10 -17.43 1.62
C GLU A 85 11.26 -16.22 1.21
N THR A 86 9.93 -16.37 1.25
CA THR A 86 8.99 -15.36 0.79
C THR A 86 8.13 -14.86 1.95
N PHE A 87 7.92 -13.55 2.00
CA PHE A 87 7.18 -12.83 3.03
C PHE A 87 6.13 -11.93 2.39
N ASN A 88 5.04 -11.68 3.11
CA ASN A 88 3.96 -10.83 2.63
C ASN A 88 4.02 -9.40 3.19
N ASN A 89 5.09 -9.05 3.91
CA ASN A 89 5.34 -7.70 4.43
C ASN A 89 6.86 -7.47 4.58
N LEU A 90 7.28 -6.21 4.47
CA LEU A 90 8.70 -5.80 4.49
C LEU A 90 9.35 -6.11 5.83
N TYR A 91 8.58 -5.94 6.90
CA TYR A 91 9.03 -6.00 8.27
C TYR A 91 9.48 -7.41 8.67
N ASP A 92 8.66 -8.42 8.37
CA ASP A 92 9.02 -9.82 8.59
C ASP A 92 10.23 -10.23 7.72
N ALA A 93 10.30 -9.73 6.48
CA ALA A 93 11.44 -9.96 5.61
C ALA A 93 12.74 -9.33 6.17
N GLN A 94 12.67 -8.12 6.73
CA GLN A 94 13.80 -7.44 7.35
C GLN A 94 14.24 -8.16 8.63
N ALA A 95 13.30 -8.54 9.51
CA ALA A 95 13.62 -9.31 10.70
C ALA A 95 14.34 -10.63 10.35
N ARG A 96 13.86 -11.32 9.31
CA ARG A 96 14.52 -12.52 8.81
C ARG A 96 15.93 -12.24 8.28
N TYR A 97 16.10 -11.15 7.54
CA TYR A 97 17.40 -10.74 7.04
C TYR A 97 18.38 -10.44 8.18
N GLU A 98 17.94 -9.68 9.19
CA GLU A 98 18.75 -9.35 10.38
C GLU A 98 19.17 -10.60 11.15
N GLU A 99 18.27 -11.56 11.35
CA GLU A 99 18.58 -12.87 11.95
C GLU A 99 19.68 -13.60 11.16
N ILE A 100 19.57 -13.64 9.82
CA ILE A 100 20.59 -14.30 8.99
C ILE A 100 21.94 -13.58 9.11
N VAL A 101 21.95 -12.25 9.17
CA VAL A 101 23.18 -11.44 9.33
C VAL A 101 23.81 -11.68 10.71
N ASP A 102 23.03 -11.74 11.77
CA ASP A 102 23.51 -11.91 13.16
C ASP A 102 24.12 -13.31 13.41
N THR A 103 23.68 -14.34 12.67
CA THR A 103 24.26 -15.70 12.74
C THR A 103 25.71 -15.83 12.22
N GLY A 104 26.36 -14.74 11.82
CA GLY A 104 27.81 -14.69 11.59
C GLY A 104 28.27 -14.92 10.15
N LEU A 105 27.36 -14.86 9.16
CA LEU A 105 27.75 -14.74 7.76
C LEU A 105 28.29 -13.34 7.49
N LYS A 106 29.62 -13.18 7.61
CA LYS A 106 30.28 -11.90 7.35
C LYS A 106 30.23 -11.55 5.86
N TYR A 107 30.00 -10.27 5.63
CA TYR A 107 30.17 -9.56 4.36
C TYR A 107 31.49 -9.99 3.67
N GLY A 108 31.43 -10.79 2.62
CA GLY A 108 32.62 -11.27 1.91
C GLY A 108 32.50 -12.61 1.18
N GLU A 109 31.62 -13.52 1.61
CA GLU A 109 31.34 -14.77 0.88
C GLU A 109 29.90 -14.76 0.32
N LYS A 110 29.74 -14.05 -0.81
CA LYS A 110 28.54 -13.88 -1.65
C LYS A 110 27.30 -13.25 -0.96
N PRO A 111 26.82 -12.07 -1.40
CA PRO A 111 25.93 -11.23 -0.61
C PRO A 111 24.49 -11.76 -0.51
N LEU A 112 23.93 -11.68 0.70
CA LEU A 112 22.48 -11.57 0.90
C LEU A 112 22.00 -10.24 0.30
N TRP A 113 20.93 -10.28 -0.47
CA TRP A 113 20.19 -9.10 -0.87
C TRP A 113 18.71 -9.32 -0.54
N VAL A 114 18.13 -8.41 0.24
CA VAL A 114 16.68 -8.26 0.31
C VAL A 114 16.30 -7.46 -0.92
N THR A 115 15.63 -8.07 -1.90
CA THR A 115 14.91 -7.27 -2.90
C THR A 115 13.52 -7.03 -2.37
N ALA A 116 13.25 -5.80 -1.96
CA ALA A 116 11.94 -5.22 -2.16
C ALA A 116 11.87 -4.82 -3.65
N SER A 117 10.87 -5.31 -4.38
CA SER A 117 10.72 -5.01 -5.81
C SER A 117 10.33 -3.54 -6.00
N TRP A 118 11.31 -2.68 -6.31
CA TRP A 118 11.10 -1.28 -6.67
C TRP A 118 12.04 -0.80 -7.80
N ASP A 119 12.41 -1.68 -8.74
CA ASP A 119 13.22 -1.29 -9.91
C ASP A 119 12.51 -1.62 -11.22
N ASP A 120 12.40 -0.60 -12.08
CA ASP A 120 11.75 -0.60 -13.39
C ASP A 120 12.42 -1.53 -14.43
N ASP A 121 13.64 -2.01 -14.17
CA ASP A 121 14.48 -2.68 -15.17
C ASP A 121 14.33 -4.21 -15.26
N LYS A 122 13.40 -4.84 -14.52
CA LYS A 122 13.08 -6.28 -14.64
C LYS A 122 11.60 -6.62 -14.84
N LYS A 123 10.84 -5.67 -15.42
CA LYS A 123 9.43 -5.80 -15.80
C LYS A 123 9.12 -7.07 -16.62
N GLU A 124 10.08 -7.59 -17.40
CA GLU A 124 9.87 -8.73 -18.30
C GLU A 124 9.78 -10.13 -17.65
N LEU A 125 10.25 -10.33 -16.42
CA LEU A 125 10.25 -11.67 -15.78
C LEU A 125 9.07 -11.91 -14.82
N LEU A 126 8.37 -10.85 -14.41
CA LEU A 126 7.25 -10.89 -13.46
C LEU A 126 5.88 -11.05 -14.13
N ASP A 127 5.78 -10.81 -15.45
CA ASP A 127 4.51 -10.81 -16.19
C ASP A 127 3.91 -12.22 -16.42
N MET A 128 4.60 -13.30 -16.04
CA MET A 128 4.18 -14.66 -16.41
C MET A 128 3.37 -15.43 -15.35
N CYS A 129 3.28 -14.99 -14.09
CA CYS A 129 2.50 -15.72 -13.07
C CYS A 129 1.82 -14.79 -12.04
N HIS A 130 0.55 -14.46 -12.33
CA HIS A 130 -0.51 -14.00 -11.41
C HIS A 130 -0.44 -12.58 -10.80
N GLU A 131 -0.56 -11.53 -11.64
CA GLU A 131 -1.41 -10.38 -11.29
C GLU A 131 -2.87 -10.85 -11.34
N SER A 132 -3.67 -10.65 -10.30
CA SER A 132 -5.12 -10.87 -10.40
C SER A 132 -5.67 -9.99 -11.54
N ALA A 133 -6.50 -10.52 -12.44
CA ALA A 133 -6.98 -9.81 -13.63
C ALA A 133 -7.55 -8.40 -13.34
N SER A 134 -8.11 -8.20 -12.15
CA SER A 134 -8.59 -6.91 -11.66
C SER A 134 -7.47 -5.90 -11.34
N ASN A 135 -6.32 -6.34 -10.81
CA ASN A 135 -5.16 -5.48 -10.54
C ASN A 135 -4.47 -5.06 -11.86
N HIS A 136 -4.30 -6.01 -12.78
CA HIS A 136 -3.78 -5.73 -14.12
C HIS A 136 -4.62 -4.65 -14.84
N PHE A 137 -5.95 -4.75 -14.76
CA PHE A 137 -6.85 -3.77 -15.36
C PHE A 137 -6.75 -2.39 -14.69
N ARG A 138 -6.69 -2.33 -13.35
CA ARG A 138 -6.51 -1.07 -12.62
C ARG A 138 -5.20 -0.38 -12.97
N LYS A 139 -4.12 -1.15 -13.09
CA LYS A 139 -2.80 -0.65 -13.47
C LYS A 139 -2.79 -0.13 -14.90
N ALA A 140 -3.39 -0.87 -15.84
CA ALA A 140 -3.54 -0.43 -17.23
C ALA A 140 -4.34 0.88 -17.34
N VAL A 141 -5.44 1.01 -16.59
CA VAL A 141 -6.23 2.25 -16.52
C VAL A 141 -5.40 3.38 -15.90
N GLY A 142 -4.74 3.13 -14.77
CA GLY A 142 -3.88 4.12 -14.11
C GLY A 142 -2.74 4.64 -14.99
N GLU A 143 -2.09 3.74 -15.74
CA GLU A 143 -1.03 4.08 -16.69
C GLU A 143 -1.55 4.97 -17.83
N GLN A 144 -2.76 4.71 -18.35
CA GLN A 144 -3.39 5.56 -19.37
C GLN A 144 -3.71 6.95 -18.84
N LEU A 145 -4.26 7.05 -17.61
CA LEU A 145 -4.55 8.33 -16.97
C LEU A 145 -3.26 9.13 -16.74
N ARG A 146 -2.19 8.46 -16.28
CA ARG A 146 -0.87 9.07 -16.10
C ARG A 146 -0.31 9.61 -17.40
N ALA A 147 -0.36 8.82 -18.47
CA ALA A 147 0.12 9.21 -19.79
C ALA A 147 -0.63 10.45 -20.32
N ALA A 148 -1.96 10.46 -20.19
CA ALA A 148 -2.78 11.60 -20.59
C ALA A 148 -2.49 12.86 -19.75
N ARG A 149 -2.32 12.72 -18.43
CA ARG A 149 -1.91 13.83 -17.56
C ARG A 149 -0.58 14.42 -17.99
N GLN A 150 0.42 13.58 -18.25
CA GLN A 150 1.75 14.01 -18.69
C GLN A 150 1.70 14.66 -20.08
N ALA A 151 0.91 14.15 -21.02
CA ALA A 151 0.73 14.74 -22.34
C ALA A 151 0.13 16.16 -22.27
N LYS A 152 -0.67 16.44 -21.23
CA LYS A 152 -1.21 17.78 -20.94
C LYS A 152 -0.28 18.67 -20.11
N GLY A 153 0.91 18.19 -19.74
CA GLY A 153 1.88 18.93 -18.93
C GLY A 153 1.42 19.21 -17.50
N LEU A 154 0.44 18.44 -16.99
CA LEU A 154 -0.11 18.63 -15.66
C LEU A 154 0.71 17.86 -14.61
N THR A 155 0.99 18.49 -13.47
CA THR A 155 1.51 17.79 -12.29
C THR A 155 0.40 17.00 -11.61
N LEU A 156 0.77 16.09 -10.69
CA LEU A 156 -0.21 15.36 -9.87
C LEU A 156 -1.10 16.31 -9.06
N ARG A 157 -0.54 17.42 -8.55
CA ARG A 157 -1.28 18.44 -7.81
C ARG A 157 -2.25 19.19 -8.72
N ASP A 158 -1.80 19.58 -9.92
CA ASP A 158 -2.68 20.27 -10.87
C ASP A 158 -3.89 19.42 -11.28
N LEU A 159 -3.68 18.11 -11.45
CA LEU A 159 -4.79 17.20 -11.74
C LEU A 159 -5.70 17.01 -10.52
N ALA A 160 -5.14 16.87 -9.32
CA ALA A 160 -5.91 16.78 -8.09
C ALA A 160 -6.81 18.00 -7.88
N ASP A 161 -6.26 19.20 -8.05
CA ASP A 161 -6.99 20.47 -7.89
C ASP A 161 -8.13 20.57 -8.92
N LYS A 162 -7.89 20.15 -10.16
CA LYS A 162 -8.93 20.11 -11.21
C LYS A 162 -10.04 19.11 -10.92
N CYS A 163 -9.70 17.96 -10.34
CA CYS A 163 -10.66 16.91 -10.01
C CYS A 163 -11.36 17.12 -8.66
N GLY A 164 -10.88 18.05 -7.84
CA GLY A 164 -11.30 18.19 -6.44
C GLY A 164 -10.94 16.96 -5.59
N LEU A 165 -9.80 16.33 -5.87
CA LEU A 165 -9.32 15.12 -5.19
C LEU A 165 -7.98 15.39 -4.50
N ALA A 166 -7.64 14.61 -3.48
CA ALA A 166 -6.32 14.68 -2.87
C ALA A 166 -5.23 14.23 -3.87
N PHE A 167 -4.08 14.91 -3.89
CA PHE A 167 -2.97 14.56 -4.80
C PHE A 167 -2.44 13.13 -4.57
N ASN A 168 -2.42 12.68 -3.31
CA ASN A 168 -2.08 11.30 -2.94
C ASN A 168 -3.05 10.30 -3.56
N HIS A 169 -4.34 10.63 -3.58
CA HIS A 169 -5.39 9.80 -4.17
C HIS A 169 -5.19 9.63 -5.69
N ILE A 170 -4.93 10.72 -6.43
CA ILE A 170 -4.56 10.66 -7.86
C ILE A 170 -3.32 9.77 -8.06
N GLY A 171 -2.30 9.93 -7.22
CA GLY A 171 -1.07 9.12 -7.30
C GLY A 171 -1.32 7.62 -7.09
N ARG A 172 -2.20 7.25 -6.15
CA ARG A 172 -2.61 5.85 -5.93
C ARG A 172 -3.37 5.29 -7.13
N ILE A 173 -4.26 6.08 -7.73
CA ILE A 173 -5.02 5.72 -8.93
C ILE A 173 -4.07 5.46 -10.11
N GLU A 174 -3.14 6.37 -10.39
CA GLU A 174 -2.19 6.22 -11.51
C GLU A 174 -1.28 5.00 -11.39
N ARG A 175 -1.00 4.55 -10.16
CA ARG A 175 -0.20 3.35 -9.89
C ARG A 175 -1.03 2.06 -9.83
N GLY A 176 -2.34 2.12 -10.07
CA GLY A 176 -3.24 0.97 -9.95
C GLY A 176 -3.46 0.49 -8.51
N ARG A 177 -3.10 1.29 -7.51
CA ARG A 177 -3.15 0.97 -6.07
C ARG A 177 -4.47 1.36 -5.40
N TYR A 178 -5.46 1.81 -6.19
CA TYR A 178 -6.78 2.18 -5.70
C TYR A 178 -7.87 1.51 -6.54
N ASN A 179 -8.91 1.00 -5.88
CA ASN A 179 -10.10 0.50 -6.56
C ASN A 179 -10.97 1.69 -7.00
N LEU A 180 -10.68 2.21 -8.18
CA LEU A 180 -11.32 3.40 -8.73
C LEU A 180 -12.83 3.18 -8.94
N THR A 181 -13.64 4.04 -8.32
CA THR A 181 -15.08 4.10 -8.63
C THR A 181 -15.29 4.73 -10.01
N VAL A 182 -16.37 4.36 -10.70
CA VAL A 182 -16.70 4.92 -12.01
C VAL A 182 -16.90 6.44 -11.92
N ASP A 183 -17.45 6.95 -10.82
CA ASP A 183 -17.63 8.39 -10.61
C ASP A 183 -16.29 9.14 -10.52
N THR A 184 -15.31 8.56 -9.81
CA THR A 184 -13.97 9.14 -9.70
C THR A 184 -13.24 9.07 -11.04
N LEU A 185 -13.40 7.96 -11.77
CA LEU A 185 -12.87 7.84 -13.13
C LEU A 185 -13.45 8.92 -14.04
N ALA A 186 -14.77 9.13 -14.02
CA ALA A 186 -15.44 10.13 -14.83
C ALA A 186 -14.91 11.55 -14.54
N LYS A 187 -14.73 11.92 -13.27
CA LYS A 187 -14.14 13.22 -12.89
C LYS A 187 -12.73 13.41 -13.44
N ILE A 188 -11.90 12.37 -13.36
CA ILE A 188 -10.53 12.43 -13.87
C ILE A 188 -10.53 12.51 -15.40
N CYS A 189 -11.39 11.74 -16.06
CA CYS A 189 -11.58 11.78 -17.50
C CYS A 189 -12.04 13.16 -17.97
N GLU A 190 -12.99 13.80 -17.28
CA GLU A 190 -13.45 15.16 -17.57
C GLU A 190 -12.31 16.19 -17.42
N ALA A 191 -11.53 16.11 -16.33
CA ALA A 191 -10.38 16.98 -16.12
C ALA A 191 -9.26 16.78 -17.17
N LEU A 192 -9.14 15.55 -17.70
CA LEU A 192 -8.18 15.16 -18.72
C LEU A 192 -8.74 15.21 -20.14
N ASP A 193 -10.00 15.62 -20.36
CA ASP A 193 -10.67 15.62 -21.66
C ASP A 193 -10.55 14.27 -22.38
N LEU A 194 -10.91 13.20 -21.68
CA LEU A 194 -10.87 11.81 -22.14
C LEU A 194 -12.28 11.20 -22.13
N ASP A 195 -12.53 10.30 -23.07
CA ASP A 195 -13.74 9.50 -23.12
C ASP A 195 -13.50 8.09 -22.55
N ILE A 196 -14.48 7.58 -21.79
CA ILE A 196 -14.48 6.19 -21.32
C ILE A 196 -15.02 5.31 -22.45
N LYS A 197 -14.17 4.41 -22.96
CA LYS A 197 -14.56 3.41 -23.96
C LYS A 197 -14.62 2.02 -23.34
N LEU A 198 -15.82 1.43 -23.29
CA LEU A 198 -16.01 0.03 -22.93
C LEU A 198 -15.84 -0.82 -24.19
N ALA A 199 -14.93 -1.80 -24.16
CA ALA A 199 -14.63 -2.72 -25.25
C ALA A 199 -15.29 -4.08 -25.04
#